data_AF-A0A9E2ZD84-F1
#
_entry.id   AF-A0A9E2ZD84-F1
#
_cell.length_a   1.000
_cell.length_b   1.000
_cell.length_c   1.000
_cell.angle_alpha   90.00
_cell.angle_beta   90.00
_cell.angle_gamma   90.00
#
_symmetry.space_group_name_H-M   'P 1'
#
loop_
_entity.id
_entity.type
_entity.pdbx_description
1 polymer ?
#
loop_
_entity_poly.entity_id
_entity_poly.type
_entity_poly.pdbx_seq_one_letter_code
_entity_poly.pdbx_strand_id
1 'polypeptide(L)'
;MIALAASHIKGPHIDWASLSPILVLIVGGLLVLMVGLLRDQLARERIVPVLSLLTLAGSLAAVISRFGDHHSIISGALMIDDLALVLDMIFLVAGMAAVLMSWRAHAAESAGHGEYHALLIFSVSGMAVLVSAQNLVTLFLGFELLSIPLYVLCASEFRREGSLESGLKYLVIGSVGSATLVYGLALIYGATGSTDFSGIGAAVTVGKLAGGILGDPLLFTGLGLVIVGFAFKASVAPFHQWTPDVYEGAPTPITAFMATATKAAALGVFLRFFDVAAIGAQNTWAPIVAAIAAITIVVGNVGALGQSSLKRMLGYSGVAQAGYMLS
;
A
#
# COMPACT_ATOMS: atom_id res chain seq x y z
N MET A 1 15.24 40.51 -15.45
CA MET A 1 15.65 39.20 -16.02
C MET A 1 15.03 38.00 -15.29
N ILE A 2 14.74 38.05 -13.98
CA ILE A 2 14.09 36.94 -13.23
C ILE A 2 12.57 36.83 -13.53
N ALA A 3 11.88 37.94 -13.81
CA ALA A 3 10.44 37.94 -14.09
C ALA A 3 10.01 37.32 -15.45
N LEU A 4 10.93 37.24 -16.43
CA LEU A 4 10.64 36.65 -17.75
C LEU A 4 10.74 35.12 -17.74
N ALA A 5 11.51 34.53 -16.82
CA ALA A 5 11.65 33.07 -16.72
C ALA A 5 10.42 32.38 -16.09
N ALA A 6 9.64 33.09 -15.27
CA ALA A 6 8.44 32.55 -14.64
C ALA A 6 7.23 32.45 -15.59
N SER A 7 7.26 33.13 -16.74
CA SER A 7 6.13 33.18 -17.69
C SER A 7 5.99 31.93 -18.58
N HIS A 8 7.00 31.05 -18.59
CA HIS A 8 7.03 29.85 -19.44
C HIS A 8 6.86 28.52 -18.69
N ILE A 9 6.74 28.53 -17.36
CA ILE A 9 6.43 27.32 -16.59
C ILE A 9 4.91 27.26 -16.41
N LYS A 10 4.20 26.78 -17.44
CA LYS A 10 2.81 26.33 -17.25
C LYS A 10 2.87 25.05 -16.43
N GLY A 11 2.55 25.14 -15.14
CA GLY A 11 2.40 23.97 -14.29
C GLY A 11 1.38 23.00 -14.90
N PRO A 12 1.52 21.69 -14.62
CA PRO A 12 0.54 20.72 -15.09
C PRO A 12 -0.85 21.09 -14.57
N HIS A 13 -1.89 20.80 -15.36
CA HIS A 13 -3.27 21.00 -14.91
C HIS A 13 -3.54 20.06 -13.72
N ILE A 14 -3.91 20.65 -12.58
CA ILE A 14 -4.25 19.92 -11.36
C ILE A 14 -5.75 20.05 -11.14
N ASP A 15 -6.45 18.92 -11.24
CA ASP A 15 -7.83 18.83 -10.84
C ASP A 15 -7.95 18.66 -9.32
N TRP A 16 -8.10 19.79 -8.63
CA TRP A 16 -8.24 19.86 -7.18
C TRP A 16 -9.48 19.14 -6.65
N ALA A 17 -10.56 19.13 -7.44
CA ALA A 17 -11.81 18.53 -7.04
C ALA A 17 -11.70 17.00 -7.00
N SER A 18 -10.84 16.45 -7.85
CA SER A 18 -10.61 15.02 -7.98
C SER A 18 -9.51 14.52 -7.05
N LEU A 19 -8.54 15.37 -6.71
CA LEU A 19 -7.60 15.09 -5.62
C LEU A 19 -8.21 15.19 -4.22
N SER A 20 -9.47 15.58 -4.09
CA SER A 20 -10.09 15.84 -2.79
C SER A 20 -10.02 14.67 -1.80
N PRO A 21 -10.19 13.37 -2.18
CA PRO A 21 -10.09 12.28 -1.21
C PRO A 21 -8.71 12.20 -0.55
N ILE A 22 -7.65 12.33 -1.33
CA ILE A 22 -6.25 12.29 -0.88
C ILE A 22 -5.92 13.55 -0.08
N LEU A 23 -6.37 14.72 -0.52
CA LEU A 23 -6.15 15.98 0.18
C LEU A 23 -6.82 16.00 1.56
N VAL A 24 -8.04 15.47 1.67
CA VAL A 24 -8.73 15.33 2.97
C VAL A 24 -7.92 14.45 3.91
N LEU A 25 -7.35 13.34 3.42
CA LEU A 25 -6.50 12.46 4.25
C LEU A 25 -5.20 13.15 4.69
N ILE A 26 -4.49 13.82 3.77
CA ILE A 26 -3.21 14.48 4.10
C ILE A 26 -3.44 15.63 5.08
N VAL A 27 -4.38 16.53 4.77
CA VAL A 27 -4.68 17.69 5.61
C VAL A 27 -5.28 17.23 6.95
N GLY A 28 -6.22 16.29 6.93
CA GLY A 28 -6.82 15.76 8.15
C GLY A 28 -5.82 15.01 9.03
N GLY A 29 -4.90 14.23 8.44
CA GLY A 29 -3.80 13.58 9.17
C GLY A 29 -2.85 14.59 9.83
N LEU A 30 -2.52 15.68 9.14
CA LEU A 30 -1.74 16.78 9.71
C LEU A 30 -2.50 17.49 10.83
N LEU A 31 -3.80 17.76 10.67
CA LEU A 31 -4.63 18.36 11.71
C LEU A 31 -4.73 17.46 12.95
N VAL A 32 -4.92 16.15 12.75
CA VAL A 32 -4.90 15.14 13.81
C VAL A 32 -3.57 15.17 14.57
N LEU A 33 -2.45 15.23 13.86
CA LEU A 33 -1.13 15.37 14.47
C LEU A 33 -1.04 16.66 15.29
N MET A 34 -1.39 17.81 14.71
CA MET A 34 -1.33 19.11 15.39
C MET A 34 -2.21 19.18 16.64
N VAL A 35 -3.43 18.66 16.59
CA VAL A 35 -4.33 18.58 17.76
C VAL A 35 -3.76 17.63 18.81
N GLY A 36 -3.09 16.56 18.39
CA GLY A 36 -2.40 15.63 19.27
C GLY A 36 -1.22 16.21 20.04
N LEU A 37 -0.57 17.25 19.52
CA LEU A 37 0.50 17.99 20.23
C LEU A 37 -0.02 18.84 21.40
N LEU A 38 -1.34 19.05 21.51
CA LEU A 38 -1.92 19.78 22.63
C LEU A 38 -1.73 19.00 23.94
N ARG A 39 -1.42 19.74 25.02
CA ARG A 39 -1.19 19.14 26.35
C ARG A 39 -2.47 18.64 27.02
N ASP A 40 -3.64 19.03 26.53
CA ASP A 40 -4.91 18.64 27.14
C ASP A 40 -5.21 17.15 26.92
N GLN A 41 -5.44 16.44 28.02
CA GLN A 41 -5.71 15.01 28.01
C GLN A 41 -7.05 14.69 27.35
N LEU A 42 -8.07 15.53 27.55
CA LEU A 42 -9.38 15.38 26.93
C LEU A 42 -9.29 15.53 25.40
N ALA A 43 -8.52 16.52 24.93
CA ALA A 43 -8.25 16.69 23.51
C ALA A 43 -7.60 15.44 22.89
N ARG A 44 -6.58 14.88 23.54
CA ARG A 44 -5.88 13.69 23.03
C ARG A 44 -6.75 12.43 23.04
N GLU A 45 -7.47 12.15 24.12
CA GLU A 45 -8.19 10.88 24.28
C GLU A 45 -9.56 10.85 23.57
N ARG A 46 -10.20 12.01 23.38
CA ARG A 46 -11.53 12.09 22.76
C ARG A 46 -11.54 12.82 21.43
N ILE A 47 -10.91 13.98 21.33
CA ILE A 47 -11.01 14.81 20.12
C ILE A 47 -10.21 14.18 18.98
N VAL A 48 -9.00 13.68 19.24
CA VAL A 48 -8.15 13.10 18.19
C VAL A 48 -8.80 11.88 17.51
N PRO A 49 -9.32 10.86 18.23
CA PRO A 49 -10.01 9.74 17.58
C PRO A 49 -11.25 10.17 16.80
N VAL A 50 -12.07 11.10 17.33
CA VAL A 50 -13.23 11.65 16.61
C VAL A 50 -12.80 12.35 15.33
N LEU A 51 -11.79 13.23 15.40
CA LEU A 51 -11.28 13.95 14.24
C LEU A 51 -10.72 13.00 13.17
N SER A 52 -10.11 11.90 13.62
CA SER A 52 -9.62 10.84 12.73
C SER A 52 -10.76 10.14 12.00
N LEU A 53 -11.84 9.78 12.71
CA LEU A 53 -13.05 9.24 12.11
C LEU A 53 -13.70 10.22 11.13
N LEU A 54 -13.79 11.50 11.48
CA LEU A 54 -14.35 12.53 10.60
C LEU A 54 -13.50 12.72 9.35
N THR A 55 -12.17 12.65 9.47
CA THR A 55 -11.24 12.72 8.33
C THR A 55 -11.46 11.55 7.37
N LEU A 56 -11.50 10.33 7.89
CA LEU A 56 -11.72 9.12 7.09
C LEU A 56 -13.13 9.10 6.47
N ALA A 57 -14.16 9.49 7.23
CA ALA A 57 -15.53 9.59 6.74
C ALA A 57 -15.70 10.70 5.67
N GLY A 58 -15.01 11.83 5.84
CA GLY A 58 -14.99 12.91 4.86
C GLY A 58 -14.32 12.49 3.55
N SER A 59 -13.21 11.75 3.64
CA SER A 59 -12.56 11.17 2.46
C SER A 59 -13.46 10.11 1.81
N LEU A 60 -14.15 9.27 2.58
CA LEU A 60 -15.10 8.27 2.08
C LEU A 60 -16.28 8.92 1.34
N ALA A 61 -16.85 10.00 1.89
CA ALA A 61 -17.89 10.77 1.22
C ALA A 61 -17.37 11.36 -0.11
N ALA A 62 -16.12 11.86 -0.13
CA ALA A 62 -15.50 12.35 -1.35
C ALA A 62 -15.30 11.22 -2.39
N VAL A 63 -14.84 10.04 -2.00
CA VAL A 63 -14.72 8.86 -2.87
C VAL A 63 -16.07 8.47 -3.46
N ILE A 64 -17.11 8.35 -2.64
CA ILE A 64 -18.46 7.98 -3.09
C ILE A 64 -19.02 9.01 -4.08
N SER A 65 -18.76 10.31 -3.86
CA SER A 65 -19.21 11.37 -4.76
C SER A 65 -18.55 11.35 -6.14
N ARG A 66 -17.47 10.59 -6.31
CA ARG A 66 -16.70 10.45 -7.56
C ARG A 66 -16.98 9.15 -8.30
N PHE A 67 -17.89 8.31 -7.79
CA PHE A 67 -18.19 7.05 -8.44
C PHE A 67 -18.79 7.29 -9.84
N GLY A 68 -18.17 6.70 -10.87
CA GLY A 68 -18.54 6.91 -12.27
C GLY A 68 -17.84 8.07 -13.00
N ASP A 69 -17.03 8.88 -12.31
CA ASP A 69 -16.17 9.89 -12.93
C ASP A 69 -14.80 9.27 -13.23
N HIS A 70 -14.46 9.08 -14.52
CA HIS A 70 -13.18 8.48 -14.94
C HIS A 70 -12.30 9.51 -15.63
N HIS A 71 -11.20 9.89 -14.99
CA HIS A 71 -10.22 10.79 -15.60
C HIS A 71 -8.86 10.70 -14.93
N SER A 72 -7.84 11.08 -15.70
CA SER A 72 -6.48 11.18 -15.22
C SER A 72 -6.24 12.52 -14.52
N ILE A 73 -5.39 12.50 -13.50
CA ILE A 73 -5.06 13.66 -12.68
C ILE A 73 -3.54 13.80 -12.59
N ILE A 74 -3.06 15.03 -12.36
CA ILE A 74 -1.63 15.37 -12.29
C ILE A 74 -0.90 14.90 -13.56
N SER A 75 -1.33 15.39 -14.72
CA SER A 75 -0.70 15.08 -16.01
C SER A 75 -0.60 13.57 -16.32
N GLY A 76 -1.52 12.74 -15.82
CA GLY A 76 -1.52 11.30 -16.07
C GLY A 76 -0.81 10.46 -15.00
N ALA A 77 -0.29 11.06 -13.92
CA ALA A 77 0.40 10.31 -12.87
C ALA A 77 -0.55 9.48 -11.99
N LEU A 78 -1.77 9.95 -11.81
CA LEU A 78 -2.84 9.27 -11.08
C LEU A 78 -4.06 9.09 -11.98
N MET A 79 -4.79 8.00 -11.78
CA MET A 79 -6.08 7.72 -12.43
C MET A 79 -7.13 7.42 -11.37
N ILE A 80 -8.24 8.15 -11.43
CA ILE A 80 -9.47 7.79 -10.74
C ILE A 80 -10.29 6.91 -11.67
N ASP A 81 -10.47 5.67 -11.25
CA ASP A 81 -11.34 4.69 -11.89
C ASP A 81 -12.03 3.84 -10.82
N ASP A 82 -12.95 2.98 -11.24
CA ASP A 82 -13.77 2.18 -10.33
C ASP A 82 -12.92 1.25 -9.44
N LEU A 83 -11.79 0.73 -9.96
CA LEU A 83 -10.89 -0.12 -9.18
C LEU A 83 -10.28 0.67 -8.02
N ALA A 84 -9.71 1.85 -8.30
CA ALA A 84 -9.13 2.69 -7.26
C ALA A 84 -10.19 3.11 -6.23
N LEU A 85 -11.37 3.54 -6.68
CA LEU A 85 -12.44 3.99 -5.79
C LEU A 85 -12.96 2.87 -4.87
N VAL A 86 -13.15 1.66 -5.41
CA VAL A 86 -13.59 0.50 -4.61
C VAL A 86 -12.55 0.11 -3.56
N LEU A 87 -11.27 0.09 -3.94
CA LEU A 87 -10.19 -0.21 -3.01
C LEU A 87 -10.03 0.87 -1.94
N ASP A 88 -10.16 2.15 -2.31
CA ASP A 88 -10.16 3.27 -1.35
C ASP A 88 -11.28 3.14 -0.33
N MET A 89 -12.49 2.74 -0.74
CA MET A 89 -13.57 2.46 0.21
C MET A 89 -13.18 1.38 1.23
N ILE A 90 -12.50 0.30 0.79
CA ILE A 90 -12.01 -0.75 1.68
C ILE A 90 -10.98 -0.18 2.66
N PHE A 91 -10.01 0.62 2.20
CA PHE A 91 -8.96 1.20 3.05
C PHE A 91 -9.54 2.14 4.10
N LEU A 92 -10.50 2.97 3.70
CA LEU A 92 -11.17 3.93 4.57
C LEU A 92 -12.01 3.24 5.64
N VAL A 93 -12.78 2.21 5.26
CA VAL A 93 -13.57 1.41 6.20
C VAL A 93 -12.66 0.64 7.17
N ALA A 94 -11.58 0.02 6.68
CA ALA A 94 -10.60 -0.65 7.53
C ALA A 94 -9.88 0.33 8.47
N GLY A 95 -9.54 1.53 7.99
CA GLY A 95 -8.98 2.60 8.80
C GLY A 95 -9.94 3.05 9.90
N MET A 96 -11.23 3.24 9.59
CA MET A 96 -12.24 3.60 10.60
C MET A 96 -12.40 2.50 11.64
N ALA A 97 -12.44 1.24 11.21
CA ALA A 97 -12.49 0.10 12.12
C ALA A 97 -11.26 0.06 13.05
N ALA A 98 -10.07 0.32 12.51
CA ALA A 98 -8.83 0.41 13.31
C ALA A 98 -8.89 1.55 14.34
N VAL A 99 -9.40 2.73 13.96
CA VAL A 99 -9.61 3.84 14.92
C VAL A 99 -10.58 3.45 16.04
N LEU A 100 -11.71 2.81 15.71
CA LEU A 100 -12.69 2.36 16.70
C LEU A 100 -12.12 1.29 17.64
N MET A 101 -11.36 0.32 17.11
CA MET A 101 -10.69 -0.70 17.90
C MET A 101 -9.59 -0.10 18.80
N SER A 102 -8.96 1.00 18.37
CA SER A 102 -7.89 1.67 19.11
C SER A 102 -8.39 2.67 20.15
N TRP A 103 -9.70 2.94 20.24
CA TRP A 103 -10.27 3.97 21.10
C TRP A 103 -9.84 3.86 22.59
N ARG A 104 -9.64 2.63 23.07
CA ARG A 104 -9.16 2.35 24.44
C ARG A 104 -7.96 1.42 24.43
N ALA A 105 -7.25 1.33 23.32
CA ALA A 105 -6.09 0.46 23.19
C ALA A 105 -4.85 1.12 23.79
N HIS A 106 -4.06 0.36 24.53
CA HIS A 106 -2.79 0.83 25.10
C HIS A 106 -1.79 1.32 24.06
N ALA A 107 -1.92 0.85 22.80
CA ALA A 107 -1.11 1.30 21.67
C ALA A 107 -1.21 2.82 21.42
N ALA A 108 -2.43 3.36 21.37
CA ALA A 108 -2.66 4.78 21.13
C ALA A 108 -2.22 5.64 22.33
N GLU A 109 -2.43 5.12 23.55
CA GLU A 109 -1.96 5.76 24.77
C GLU A 109 -0.42 5.83 24.83
N SER A 110 0.24 4.71 24.53
CA SER A 110 1.70 4.60 24.56
C SER A 110 2.33 5.51 23.51
N ALA A 111 1.99 5.35 22.24
CA ALA A 111 2.61 6.09 21.15
C ALA A 111 2.20 7.57 21.06
N GLY A 112 1.18 7.98 21.81
CA GLY A 112 0.53 9.28 21.64
C GLY A 112 -0.62 9.18 20.64
N HIS A 113 -1.80 9.63 21.05
CA HIS A 113 -3.02 9.52 20.25
C HIS A 113 -2.88 10.26 18.91
N GLY A 114 -2.22 11.44 18.90
CA GLY A 114 -1.99 12.22 17.68
C GLY A 114 -1.15 11.49 16.66
N GLU A 115 0.03 11.06 17.09
CA GLU A 115 1.02 10.35 16.28
C GLU A 115 0.44 9.03 15.76
N TYR A 116 -0.18 8.24 16.65
CA TYR A 116 -0.80 6.97 16.30
C TYR A 116 -1.86 7.12 15.20
N HIS A 117 -2.80 8.04 15.37
CA HIS A 117 -3.88 8.22 14.40
C HIS A 117 -3.42 8.94 13.12
N ALA A 118 -2.47 9.88 13.21
CA ALA A 118 -1.90 10.53 12.02
C ALA A 118 -1.14 9.52 11.15
N LEU A 119 -0.32 8.65 11.76
CA LEU A 119 0.40 7.60 11.03
C LEU A 119 -0.56 6.62 10.35
N LEU A 120 -1.68 6.28 11.00
CA LEU A 120 -2.73 5.45 10.39
C LEU A 120 -3.34 6.13 9.16
N ILE A 121 -3.72 7.40 9.28
CA ILE A 121 -4.27 8.18 8.16
C ILE A 121 -3.25 8.34 7.02
N PHE A 122 -1.98 8.60 7.34
CA PHE A 122 -0.93 8.66 6.32
C PHE A 122 -0.72 7.33 5.63
N SER A 123 -0.81 6.21 6.35
CA SER A 123 -0.77 4.87 5.73
C SER A 123 -1.92 4.68 4.74
N VAL A 124 -3.15 5.05 5.12
CA VAL A 124 -4.32 5.04 4.23
C VAL A 124 -4.13 5.96 3.01
N SER A 125 -3.56 7.15 3.20
CA SER A 125 -3.26 8.06 2.10
C SER A 125 -2.25 7.48 1.11
N GLY A 126 -1.24 6.75 1.61
CA GLY A 126 -0.28 6.03 0.78
C GLY A 126 -0.93 4.91 -0.03
N MET A 127 -1.89 4.20 0.56
CA MET A 127 -2.68 3.18 -0.16
C MET A 127 -3.50 3.79 -1.29
N ALA A 128 -4.16 4.93 -1.04
CA ALA A 128 -4.95 5.64 -2.06
C ALA A 128 -4.09 6.13 -3.23
N VAL A 129 -2.91 6.69 -2.94
CA VAL A 129 -1.92 7.05 -3.97
C VAL A 129 -1.44 5.82 -4.72
N LEU A 130 -1.18 4.71 -4.02
CA LEU A 130 -0.64 3.48 -4.60
C LEU A 130 -1.61 2.85 -5.59
N VAL A 131 -2.87 2.66 -5.22
CA VAL A 131 -3.86 2.04 -6.13
C VAL A 131 -4.22 2.95 -7.29
N SER A 132 -4.08 4.26 -7.11
CA SER A 132 -4.33 5.26 -8.16
C SER A 132 -3.14 5.48 -9.10
N ALA A 133 -1.96 4.90 -8.83
CA ALA A 133 -0.74 5.13 -9.60
C ALA A 133 -0.85 4.69 -11.07
N GLN A 134 -0.21 5.45 -11.96
CA GLN A 134 -0.11 5.15 -13.41
C GLN A 134 1.35 5.14 -13.92
N ASN A 135 2.32 5.34 -13.03
CA ASN A 135 3.74 5.29 -13.35
C ASN A 135 4.53 4.68 -12.19
N LEU A 136 5.75 4.21 -12.48
CA LEU A 136 6.61 3.51 -11.52
C LEU A 136 6.98 4.37 -10.30
N VAL A 137 7.15 5.68 -10.48
CA VAL A 137 7.58 6.60 -9.41
C VAL A 137 6.44 6.79 -8.41
N THR A 138 5.23 7.09 -8.90
CA THR A 138 4.04 7.25 -8.06
C THR A 138 3.68 5.95 -7.35
N LEU A 139 3.84 4.81 -8.03
CA LEU A 139 3.68 3.50 -7.43
C LEU A 139 4.63 3.31 -6.24
N PHE A 140 5.94 3.55 -6.44
CA PHE A 140 6.91 3.38 -5.37
C PHE A 140 6.68 4.37 -4.22
N LEU A 141 6.31 5.62 -4.52
CA LEU A 141 6.00 6.63 -3.51
C LEU A 141 4.78 6.23 -2.66
N GLY A 142 3.70 5.78 -3.31
CA GLY A 142 2.53 5.24 -2.61
C GLY A 142 2.90 4.05 -1.74
N PHE A 143 3.72 3.13 -2.29
CA PHE A 143 4.22 1.94 -1.61
C PHE A 143 4.97 2.27 -0.31
N GLU A 144 5.87 3.25 -0.34
CA GLU A 144 6.61 3.68 0.85
C GLU A 144 5.77 4.51 1.81
N LEU A 145 4.89 5.39 1.31
CA LEU A 145 4.00 6.19 2.13
C LEU A 145 3.02 5.32 2.93
N LEU A 146 2.61 4.16 2.40
CA LEU A 146 1.83 3.21 3.19
C LEU A 146 2.69 2.42 4.19
N SER A 147 3.96 2.18 3.87
CA SER A 147 4.85 1.24 4.59
C SER A 147 5.49 1.86 5.82
N ILE A 148 6.10 3.05 5.67
CA ILE A 148 6.87 3.69 6.74
C ILE A 148 5.99 3.96 7.97
N PRO A 149 4.79 4.56 7.85
CA PRO A 149 3.94 4.77 9.02
C PRO A 149 3.53 3.45 9.66
N LEU A 150 3.29 2.42 8.84
CA LEU A 150 2.86 1.11 9.31
C LEU A 150 3.95 0.38 10.11
N TYR A 151 5.22 0.51 9.73
CA TYR A 151 6.34 -0.01 10.52
C TYR A 151 6.35 0.57 11.94
N VAL A 152 6.11 1.88 12.05
CA VAL A 152 6.02 2.58 13.35
C VAL A 152 4.79 2.12 14.13
N LEU A 153 3.65 1.94 13.48
CA LEU A 153 2.42 1.46 14.11
C LEU A 153 2.55 0.03 14.66
N CYS A 154 3.32 -0.85 14.01
CA CYS A 154 3.61 -2.18 14.56
C CYS A 154 4.41 -2.12 15.88
N ALA A 155 5.20 -1.07 16.08
CA ALA A 155 6.01 -0.81 17.28
C ALA A 155 5.33 0.14 18.30
N SER A 156 4.05 0.47 18.13
CA SER A 156 3.41 1.55 18.92
C SER A 156 3.23 1.21 20.41
N GLU A 157 3.18 -0.07 20.78
CA GLU A 157 3.27 -0.50 22.19
C GLU A 157 4.73 -0.68 22.60
N PHE A 158 5.51 0.40 22.59
CA PHE A 158 6.96 0.36 22.77
C PHE A 158 7.44 -0.21 24.12
N ARG A 159 6.55 -0.36 25.11
CA ARG A 159 6.86 -1.02 26.39
C ARG A 159 6.81 -2.55 26.31
N ARG A 160 6.21 -3.11 25.25
CA ARG A 160 6.09 -4.55 25.04
C ARG A 160 7.12 -4.99 24.02
N GLU A 161 8.07 -5.82 24.46
CA GLU A 161 9.18 -6.32 23.63
C GLU A 161 8.69 -6.93 22.31
N GLY A 162 7.63 -7.74 22.34
CA GLY A 162 7.06 -8.33 21.12
C GLY A 162 6.53 -7.30 20.11
N SER A 163 6.08 -6.12 20.55
CA SER A 163 5.67 -5.03 19.64
C SER A 163 6.89 -4.40 18.97
N LEU A 164 7.95 -4.14 19.74
CA LEU A 164 9.20 -3.60 19.21
C LEU A 164 9.87 -4.58 18.23
N GLU A 165 9.93 -5.87 18.60
CA GLU A 165 10.44 -6.93 17.73
C GLU A 165 9.64 -7.02 16.44
N SER A 166 8.32 -6.92 16.50
CA SER A 166 7.45 -6.93 15.32
C SER A 166 7.70 -5.74 14.40
N GLY A 167 7.76 -4.53 14.95
CA GLY A 167 8.08 -3.34 14.16
C GLY A 167 9.45 -3.42 13.51
N LEU A 168 10.46 -3.90 14.24
CA LEU A 168 11.82 -4.07 13.72
C LEU A 168 11.89 -5.15 12.62
N LYS A 169 11.30 -6.33 12.85
CA LYS A 169 11.21 -7.40 11.84
C LYS A 169 10.50 -6.90 10.60
N TYR A 170 9.37 -6.20 10.77
CA TYR A 170 8.61 -5.70 9.63
C TYR A 170 9.35 -4.62 8.86
N LEU A 171 10.03 -3.69 9.55
CA LEU A 171 10.87 -2.67 8.93
C LEU A 171 12.02 -3.28 8.13
N VAL A 172 12.78 -4.23 8.71
CA VAL A 172 13.97 -4.81 8.07
C VAL A 172 13.57 -5.63 6.84
N ILE A 173 12.62 -6.56 7.00
CA ILE A 173 12.18 -7.43 5.90
C ILE A 173 11.43 -6.57 4.86
N GLY A 174 10.67 -5.58 5.30
CA GLY A 174 10.00 -4.61 4.45
C GLY A 174 10.92 -3.73 3.63
N SER A 175 12.02 -3.27 4.21
CA SER A 175 13.05 -2.50 3.50
C SER A 175 13.72 -3.36 2.43
N VAL A 176 13.97 -4.65 2.68
CA VAL A 176 14.50 -5.58 1.68
C VAL A 176 13.49 -5.81 0.55
N GLY A 177 12.21 -6.01 0.87
CA GLY A 177 11.14 -6.14 -0.13
C GLY A 177 10.98 -4.88 -1.00
N SER A 178 11.03 -3.70 -0.37
CA SER A 178 10.98 -2.40 -1.06
C SER A 178 12.21 -2.15 -1.94
N ALA A 179 13.41 -2.46 -1.44
CA ALA A 179 14.64 -2.37 -2.22
C ALA A 179 14.61 -3.30 -3.45
N THR A 180 14.05 -4.51 -3.28
CA THR A 180 13.84 -5.46 -4.37
C THR A 180 12.86 -4.90 -5.40
N LEU A 181 11.74 -4.33 -4.95
CA LEU A 181 10.74 -3.71 -5.81
C LEU A 181 11.35 -2.56 -6.62
N VAL A 182 11.99 -1.57 -5.97
CA VAL A 182 12.54 -0.40 -6.66
C VAL A 182 13.64 -0.78 -7.64
N TYR A 183 14.44 -1.80 -7.32
CA TYR A 183 15.43 -2.33 -8.26
C TYR A 183 14.74 -2.96 -9.48
N GLY A 184 13.68 -3.76 -9.29
CA GLY A 184 12.86 -4.28 -10.38
C GLY A 184 12.26 -3.20 -11.28
N LEU A 185 11.69 -2.15 -10.67
CA LEU A 185 11.17 -0.98 -11.38
C LEU A 185 12.27 -0.26 -12.18
N ALA A 186 13.47 -0.12 -11.63
CA ALA A 186 14.60 0.49 -12.33
C ALA A 186 15.06 -0.34 -13.54
N LEU A 187 15.07 -1.68 -13.46
CA LEU A 187 15.38 -2.55 -14.61
C LEU A 187 14.31 -2.44 -15.69
N ILE A 188 13.03 -2.39 -15.33
CA ILE A 188 11.93 -2.19 -16.29
C ILE A 188 12.07 -0.84 -16.99
N TYR A 189 12.37 0.23 -16.25
CA TYR A 189 12.68 1.53 -16.83
C TYR A 189 13.89 1.45 -17.77
N GLY A 190 14.97 0.78 -17.37
CA GLY A 190 16.16 0.60 -18.20
C GLY A 190 15.88 -0.15 -19.52
N ALA A 191 14.98 -1.13 -19.49
CA ALA A 191 14.60 -1.93 -20.66
C ALA A 191 13.64 -1.17 -21.60
N THR A 192 12.70 -0.41 -21.04
CA THR A 192 11.59 0.19 -21.80
C THR A 192 11.79 1.67 -22.13
N GLY A 193 12.60 2.37 -21.35
CA GLY A 193 12.79 3.82 -21.40
C GLY A 193 11.59 4.64 -20.91
N SER A 194 10.62 4.02 -20.24
CA SER A 194 9.39 4.67 -19.77
C SER A 194 9.13 4.38 -18.29
N THR A 195 8.64 5.39 -17.57
CA THR A 195 8.08 5.23 -16.22
C THR A 195 6.57 5.01 -16.25
N ASP A 196 5.89 5.43 -17.32
CA ASP A 196 4.43 5.32 -17.42
C ASP A 196 4.03 3.90 -17.80
N PHE A 197 2.98 3.37 -17.16
CA PHE A 197 2.53 1.99 -17.38
C PHE A 197 2.15 1.73 -18.83
N SER A 198 1.45 2.68 -19.47
CA SER A 198 1.07 2.57 -20.88
C SER A 198 2.29 2.56 -21.81
N GLY A 199 3.31 3.38 -21.52
CA GLY A 199 4.57 3.39 -22.28
C GLY A 199 5.36 2.09 -22.12
N ILE A 200 5.35 1.50 -20.92
CA ILE A 200 5.94 0.18 -20.67
C ILE A 200 5.17 -0.89 -21.45
N GLY A 201 3.84 -0.93 -21.34
CA GLY A 201 2.99 -1.88 -22.06
C GLY A 201 3.18 -1.82 -23.58
N ALA A 202 3.32 -0.60 -24.13
CA ALA A 202 3.64 -0.40 -25.54
C ALA A 202 5.04 -0.94 -25.90
N ALA A 203 6.05 -0.70 -25.07
CA ALA A 203 7.41 -1.23 -25.29
C ALA A 203 7.45 -2.77 -25.24
N VAL A 204 6.68 -3.39 -24.34
CA VAL A 204 6.55 -4.85 -24.22
C VAL A 204 5.85 -5.45 -25.45
N THR A 205 4.80 -4.77 -25.96
CA THR A 205 3.96 -5.31 -27.05
C THR A 205 4.56 -5.07 -28.44
N VAL A 206 5.22 -3.94 -28.67
CA VAL A 206 5.64 -3.46 -30.02
C VAL A 206 6.99 -4.07 -30.47
N GLY A 207 7.49 -5.12 -29.84
CA GLY A 207 8.60 -5.91 -30.39
C GLY A 207 9.97 -5.21 -30.45
N LYS A 208 10.19 -4.13 -29.67
CA LYS A 208 11.55 -3.60 -29.42
C LYS A 208 12.44 -4.63 -28.71
N LEU A 209 11.81 -5.61 -28.05
CA LEU A 209 12.44 -6.71 -27.35
C LEU A 209 12.41 -7.92 -28.30
N ALA A 210 13.48 -8.09 -29.08
CA ALA A 210 13.61 -9.19 -30.02
C ALA A 210 13.58 -10.53 -29.25
N GLY A 211 12.43 -11.22 -29.25
CA GLY A 211 12.22 -12.49 -28.54
C GLY A 211 11.19 -12.47 -27.40
N GLY A 212 10.45 -11.36 -27.20
CA GLY A 212 9.54 -11.21 -26.06
C GLY A 212 10.30 -11.00 -24.75
N ILE A 213 9.66 -11.21 -23.58
CA ILE A 213 10.32 -11.00 -22.28
C ILE A 213 11.57 -11.88 -22.12
N LEU A 214 11.52 -13.13 -22.61
CA LEU A 214 12.66 -14.04 -22.54
C LEU A 214 13.84 -13.59 -23.41
N GLY A 215 13.60 -12.70 -24.38
CA GLY A 215 14.61 -12.08 -25.23
C GLY A 215 15.31 -10.87 -24.60
N ASP A 216 14.76 -10.31 -23.52
CA ASP A 216 15.39 -9.22 -22.76
C ASP A 216 15.56 -9.60 -21.27
N PRO A 217 16.77 -10.04 -20.86
CA PRO A 217 17.08 -10.37 -19.48
C PRO A 217 16.78 -9.24 -18.48
N LEU A 218 16.85 -7.98 -18.91
CA LEU A 218 16.61 -6.82 -18.06
C LEU A 218 15.13 -6.72 -17.70
N LEU A 219 14.24 -6.85 -18.69
CA LEU A 219 12.80 -6.85 -18.45
C LEU A 219 12.36 -8.10 -17.68
N PHE A 220 12.88 -9.28 -18.03
CA PHE A 220 12.54 -10.53 -17.34
C PHE A 220 12.90 -10.46 -15.85
N THR A 221 14.13 -10.03 -15.55
CA THR A 221 14.59 -9.87 -14.17
C THR A 221 13.81 -8.79 -13.46
N GLY A 222 13.54 -7.66 -14.13
CA GLY A 222 12.76 -6.56 -13.58
C GLY A 222 11.35 -6.99 -13.15
N LEU A 223 10.62 -7.69 -14.02
CA LEU A 223 9.29 -8.23 -13.70
C LEU A 223 9.35 -9.25 -12.56
N GLY A 224 10.35 -10.14 -12.55
CA GLY A 224 10.55 -11.09 -11.45
C GLY A 224 10.72 -10.40 -10.10
N LEU A 225 11.55 -9.36 -10.03
CA LEU A 225 11.77 -8.59 -8.80
C LEU A 225 10.54 -7.78 -8.37
N VAL A 226 9.77 -7.26 -9.33
CA VAL A 226 8.48 -6.61 -9.03
C VAL A 226 7.49 -7.61 -8.43
N ILE A 227 7.39 -8.83 -8.97
CA ILE A 227 6.58 -9.91 -8.38
C ILE A 227 7.03 -10.19 -6.95
N VAL A 228 8.34 -10.28 -6.70
CA VAL A 228 8.88 -10.48 -5.35
C VAL A 228 8.45 -9.35 -4.40
N GLY A 229 8.58 -8.09 -4.82
CA GLY A 229 8.18 -6.92 -4.04
C GLY A 229 6.70 -6.94 -3.64
N PHE A 230 5.80 -7.22 -4.60
CA PHE A 230 4.37 -7.35 -4.32
C PHE A 230 4.03 -8.58 -3.49
N ALA A 231 4.65 -9.73 -3.77
CA ALA A 231 4.44 -10.96 -3.03
C ALA A 231 4.86 -10.80 -1.55
N PHE A 232 5.97 -10.12 -1.27
CA PHE A 232 6.33 -9.73 0.08
C PHE A 232 5.22 -8.91 0.74
N LYS A 233 4.75 -7.85 0.07
CA LYS A 233 3.77 -6.91 0.65
C LYS A 233 2.40 -7.56 0.89
N ALA A 234 2.00 -8.49 0.02
CA ALA A 234 0.76 -9.24 0.09
C ALA A 234 0.82 -10.48 1.02
N SER A 235 1.96 -10.74 1.67
CA SER A 235 2.17 -11.93 2.52
C SER A 235 2.06 -13.25 1.75
N VAL A 236 2.58 -13.30 0.52
CA VAL A 236 2.49 -14.44 -0.39
C VAL A 236 3.75 -15.31 -0.27
N ALA A 237 3.62 -16.62 -0.36
CA ALA A 237 4.76 -17.53 -0.28
C ALA A 237 5.65 -17.44 -1.53
N PRO A 238 6.99 -17.54 -1.38
CA PRO A 238 7.77 -17.86 -0.18
C PRO A 238 8.07 -16.67 0.76
N PHE A 239 7.59 -15.47 0.46
CA PHE A 239 7.93 -14.21 1.15
C PHE A 239 7.02 -13.86 2.35
N HIS A 240 6.24 -14.81 2.85
CA HIS A 240 5.22 -14.60 3.90
C HIS A 240 5.76 -14.68 5.34
N GLN A 241 7.02 -15.07 5.55
CA GLN A 241 7.55 -15.48 6.87
C GLN A 241 7.45 -14.41 7.95
N TRP A 242 7.44 -13.14 7.56
CA TRP A 242 7.27 -12.03 8.48
C TRP A 242 5.84 -11.96 9.08
N THR A 243 4.84 -12.48 8.37
CA THR A 243 3.42 -12.23 8.65
C THR A 243 2.97 -12.79 10.00
N PRO A 244 3.22 -14.07 10.36
CA PRO A 244 2.75 -14.61 11.63
C PRO A 244 3.38 -13.91 12.84
N ASP A 245 4.68 -13.65 12.77
CA ASP A 245 5.44 -13.00 13.85
C ASP A 245 4.99 -11.55 14.06
N VAL A 246 4.88 -10.78 12.96
CA VAL A 246 4.44 -9.38 13.03
C VAL A 246 2.99 -9.28 13.46
N TYR A 247 2.12 -10.20 13.02
CA TYR A 247 0.71 -10.18 13.40
C TYR A 247 0.51 -10.46 14.89
N GLU A 248 1.30 -11.38 15.43
CA GLU A 248 1.29 -11.74 16.84
C GLU A 248 1.75 -10.58 17.73
N GLY A 249 2.89 -9.99 17.41
CA GLY A 249 3.46 -8.95 18.25
C GLY A 249 2.94 -7.54 17.98
N ALA A 250 2.36 -7.22 16.83
CA ALA A 250 1.71 -5.92 16.62
C ALA A 250 0.44 -5.76 17.50
N PRO A 251 0.07 -4.51 17.84
CA PRO A 251 -1.21 -4.23 18.49
C PRO A 251 -2.38 -4.73 17.65
N THR A 252 -3.38 -5.32 18.30
CA THR A 252 -4.51 -5.97 17.62
C THR A 252 -5.23 -5.08 16.58
N PRO A 253 -5.48 -3.77 16.83
CA PRO A 253 -6.08 -2.90 15.82
C PRO A 253 -5.23 -2.76 14.55
N ILE A 254 -3.89 -2.72 14.70
CA ILE A 254 -2.95 -2.63 13.58
C ILE A 254 -2.88 -3.96 12.85
N THR A 255 -2.84 -5.08 13.55
CA THR A 255 -2.92 -6.41 12.93
C THR A 255 -4.18 -6.56 12.07
N ALA A 256 -5.34 -6.12 12.57
CA ALA A 256 -6.61 -6.17 11.83
C ALA A 256 -6.60 -5.27 10.59
N PHE A 257 -6.06 -4.06 10.71
CA PHE A 257 -5.87 -3.13 9.58
C PHE A 257 -4.95 -3.74 8.51
N MET A 258 -3.83 -4.35 8.90
CA MET A 258 -2.89 -5.02 7.99
C MET A 258 -3.49 -6.26 7.32
N ALA A 259 -4.30 -7.03 8.05
CA ALA A 259 -4.93 -8.22 7.50
C ALA A 259 -5.89 -7.91 6.34
N THR A 260 -6.36 -6.67 6.24
CA THR A 260 -7.37 -6.22 5.28
C THR A 260 -6.80 -5.20 4.30
N ALA A 261 -6.56 -3.97 4.74
CA ALA A 261 -6.25 -2.83 3.89
C ALA A 261 -4.91 -3.00 3.15
N THR A 262 -3.85 -3.41 3.84
CA THR A 262 -2.52 -3.48 3.22
C THR A 262 -2.43 -4.57 2.15
N LYS A 263 -3.17 -5.67 2.33
CA LYS A 263 -3.25 -6.75 1.34
C LYS A 263 -4.07 -6.33 0.13
N ALA A 264 -5.22 -5.70 0.36
CA ALA A 264 -6.04 -5.16 -0.73
C ALA A 264 -5.26 -4.11 -1.54
N ALA A 265 -4.46 -3.25 -0.89
CA ALA A 265 -3.59 -2.29 -1.59
C ALA A 265 -2.51 -2.97 -2.44
N ALA A 266 -1.82 -3.97 -1.88
CA ALA A 266 -0.78 -4.72 -2.59
C ALA A 266 -1.33 -5.48 -3.80
N LEU A 267 -2.48 -6.16 -3.65
CA LEU A 267 -3.12 -6.90 -4.73
C LEU A 267 -3.76 -5.98 -5.77
N GLY A 268 -4.34 -4.86 -5.34
CA GLY A 268 -4.93 -3.86 -6.24
C GLY A 268 -3.90 -3.22 -7.17
N VAL A 269 -2.75 -2.80 -6.62
CA VAL A 269 -1.68 -2.26 -7.46
C VAL A 269 -1.00 -3.34 -8.31
N PHE A 270 -0.91 -4.57 -7.81
CA PHE A 270 -0.44 -5.71 -8.60
C PHE A 270 -1.31 -5.89 -9.85
N LEU A 271 -2.64 -5.96 -9.70
CA LEU A 271 -3.58 -6.06 -10.82
C LEU A 271 -3.37 -4.92 -11.81
N ARG A 272 -3.41 -3.66 -11.33
CA ARG A 272 -3.24 -2.49 -12.19
C ARG A 272 -1.91 -2.50 -12.96
N PHE A 273 -0.81 -2.81 -12.28
CA PHE A 273 0.51 -2.83 -12.92
C PHE A 273 0.57 -3.93 -14.00
N PHE A 274 0.13 -5.15 -13.69
CA PHE A 274 0.23 -6.26 -14.62
C PHE A 274 -0.78 -6.18 -15.78
N ASP A 275 -1.97 -5.60 -15.56
CA ASP A 275 -2.99 -5.42 -16.59
C ASP A 275 -2.67 -4.31 -17.59
N VAL A 276 -1.83 -3.33 -17.20
CA VAL A 276 -1.46 -2.21 -18.08
C VAL A 276 -0.03 -2.34 -18.58
N ALA A 277 0.94 -2.44 -17.66
CA ALA A 277 2.36 -2.37 -17.98
C ALA A 277 2.91 -3.70 -18.51
N ALA A 278 2.40 -4.84 -18.02
CA ALA A 278 2.92 -6.17 -18.33
C ALA A 278 1.92 -7.08 -19.08
N ILE A 279 0.84 -6.53 -19.65
CA ILE A 279 -0.20 -7.35 -20.29
C ILE A 279 0.31 -8.09 -21.54
N GLY A 280 1.16 -7.46 -22.35
CA GLY A 280 1.82 -8.11 -23.49
C GLY A 280 2.75 -9.27 -23.10
N ALA A 281 2.99 -9.43 -21.80
CA ALA A 281 3.87 -10.37 -21.15
C ALA A 281 3.11 -11.48 -20.38
N GLN A 282 1.78 -11.51 -20.47
CA GLN A 282 0.90 -12.37 -19.67
C GLN A 282 1.24 -13.86 -19.74
N ASN A 283 1.55 -14.38 -20.92
CA ASN A 283 1.89 -15.80 -21.11
C ASN A 283 3.16 -16.24 -20.35
N THR A 284 3.97 -15.29 -19.87
CA THR A 284 5.18 -15.57 -19.10
C THR A 284 4.96 -15.39 -17.60
N TRP A 285 4.37 -14.26 -17.16
CA TRP A 285 4.22 -14.00 -15.72
C TRP A 285 3.01 -14.72 -15.10
N ALA A 286 1.91 -14.90 -15.84
CA ALA A 286 0.68 -15.47 -15.27
C ALA A 286 0.87 -16.92 -14.76
N PRO A 287 1.56 -17.83 -15.49
CA PRO A 287 1.86 -19.17 -14.97
C PRO A 287 2.73 -19.16 -13.70
N ILE A 288 3.68 -18.21 -13.60
CA ILE A 288 4.54 -18.06 -12.42
C ILE A 288 3.70 -17.62 -11.22
N VAL A 289 2.82 -16.64 -11.41
CA VAL A 289 1.92 -16.15 -10.36
C VAL A 289 0.92 -17.22 -9.93
N ALA A 290 0.38 -18.01 -10.87
CA ALA A 290 -0.49 -19.14 -10.56
C ALA A 290 0.23 -20.23 -9.74
N ALA A 291 1.49 -20.54 -10.07
CA ALA A 291 2.30 -21.47 -9.28
C ALA A 291 2.56 -20.92 -7.86
N ILE A 292 2.88 -19.64 -7.74
CA ILE A 292 3.04 -18.94 -6.46
C ILE A 292 1.74 -18.98 -5.65
N ALA A 293 0.59 -18.76 -6.27
CA ALA A 293 -0.73 -18.83 -5.64
C ALA A 293 -0.99 -20.23 -5.06
N ALA A 294 -0.75 -21.29 -5.85
CA ALA A 294 -0.91 -22.67 -5.41
C ALA A 294 -0.01 -23.01 -4.20
N ILE A 295 1.27 -22.62 -4.26
CA ILE A 295 2.21 -22.78 -3.13
C ILE A 295 1.71 -22.02 -1.91
N THR A 296 1.22 -20.80 -2.09
CA THR A 296 0.74 -19.93 -1.02
C THR A 296 -0.48 -20.53 -0.31
N ILE A 297 -1.42 -21.12 -1.05
CA ILE A 297 -2.59 -21.83 -0.49
C ILE A 297 -2.13 -23.01 0.37
N VAL A 298 -1.20 -23.82 -0.14
CA VAL A 298 -0.68 -24.99 0.60
C VAL A 298 0.02 -24.53 1.88
N VAL A 299 0.96 -23.58 1.76
CA VAL A 299 1.76 -23.12 2.89
C VAL A 299 0.90 -22.42 3.94
N GLY A 300 -0.05 -21.58 3.54
CA GLY A 300 -0.96 -20.91 4.46
C GLY A 300 -1.84 -21.90 5.24
N ASN A 301 -2.45 -22.87 4.57
CA ASN A 301 -3.32 -23.85 5.22
C ASN A 301 -2.54 -24.81 6.12
N VAL A 302 -1.42 -25.37 5.63
CA VAL A 302 -0.59 -26.29 6.44
C VAL A 302 0.06 -25.57 7.61
N GLY A 303 0.55 -24.34 7.39
CA GLY A 303 1.16 -23.53 8.45
C GLY A 303 0.19 -23.17 9.57
N ALA A 304 -1.11 -22.99 9.26
CA ALA A 304 -2.14 -22.67 10.24
C ALA A 304 -2.45 -23.83 11.21
N LEU A 305 -2.39 -25.09 10.76
CA LEU A 305 -2.76 -26.28 11.55
C LEU A 305 -1.92 -26.46 12.83
N GLY A 306 -0.65 -26.06 12.78
CA GLY A 306 0.30 -26.23 13.89
C GLY A 306 0.37 -25.06 14.87
N GLN A 307 -0.44 -24.00 14.70
CA GLN A 307 -0.33 -22.80 15.53
C GLN A 307 -1.17 -22.92 16.81
N SER A 308 -0.55 -22.65 17.96
CA SER A 308 -1.25 -22.50 19.25
C SER A 308 -1.78 -21.08 19.49
N SER A 309 -1.16 -20.08 18.86
CA SER A 309 -1.54 -18.67 18.98
C SER A 309 -2.59 -18.30 17.93
N LEU A 310 -3.72 -17.77 18.38
CA LEU A 310 -4.82 -17.33 17.50
C LEU A 310 -4.33 -16.30 16.48
N LYS A 311 -3.47 -15.35 16.88
CA LYS A 311 -2.94 -14.33 15.97
C LYS A 311 -2.03 -14.93 14.89
N ARG A 312 -1.18 -15.90 15.24
CA ARG A 312 -0.36 -16.63 14.26
C ARG A 312 -1.22 -17.44 13.31
N MET A 313 -2.23 -18.15 13.83
CA MET A 313 -3.19 -18.91 13.03
C MET A 313 -3.91 -18.00 12.03
N LEU A 314 -4.38 -16.83 12.45
CA LEU A 314 -4.98 -15.82 11.56
C LEU A 314 -3.98 -15.26 10.55
N GLY A 315 -2.71 -15.10 10.93
CA GLY A 315 -1.62 -14.74 10.03
C GLY A 315 -1.50 -15.75 8.87
N TYR A 316 -1.37 -17.04 9.18
CA TYR A 316 -1.30 -18.11 8.18
C TYR A 316 -2.59 -18.28 7.37
N SER A 317 -3.76 -18.14 8.00
CA SER A 317 -5.04 -18.12 7.27
C SER A 317 -5.06 -16.97 6.27
N GLY A 318 -4.59 -15.78 6.65
CA GLY A 318 -4.43 -14.66 5.76
C GLY A 318 -3.42 -14.90 4.63
N VAL A 319 -2.38 -15.72 4.83
CA VAL A 319 -1.47 -16.14 3.75
C VAL A 319 -2.24 -16.99 2.74
N ALA A 320 -3.02 -17.98 3.19
CA ALA A 320 -3.83 -18.81 2.29
C ALA A 320 -4.84 -17.98 1.49
N GLN A 321 -5.52 -17.02 2.14
CA GLN A 321 -6.47 -16.12 1.47
C GLN A 321 -5.81 -15.26 0.39
N ALA A 322 -4.59 -14.76 0.62
CA ALA A 322 -3.84 -14.06 -0.42
C ALA A 322 -3.55 -14.96 -1.63
N GLY A 323 -3.31 -16.26 -1.40
CA GLY A 323 -3.19 -17.26 -2.45
C GLY A 323 -4.48 -17.44 -3.27
N TYR A 324 -5.64 -17.54 -2.61
CA TYR A 324 -6.94 -17.61 -3.30
C TYR A 324 -7.29 -16.33 -4.08
N MET A 325 -6.83 -15.16 -3.62
CA MET A 325 -7.05 -13.90 -4.36
C MET A 325 -6.14 -13.76 -5.58
N LEU A 326 -4.97 -14.41 -5.58
CA LEU A 326 -4.01 -14.39 -6.70
C LEU A 326 -4.34 -15.40 -7.80
N SER A 327 -5.12 -16.44 -7.50
CA SER A 327 -5.52 -17.51 -8.44
C SER A 327 -6.69 -17.10 -9.31
#